data_AF-C6H4S9-F1
#
_entry.id   AF-C6H4S9-F1
#
_cell.length_a   1.000
_cell.length_b   1.000
_cell.length_c   1.000
_cell.angle_alpha   90.00
_cell.angle_beta   90.00
_cell.angle_gamma   90.00
#
_symmetry.space_group_name_H-M   'P 1'
#
loop_
_entity.id
_entity.type
_entity.pdbx_description
1 polymer ?
#
loop_
_entity_poly.entity_id
_entity_poly.type
_entity_poly.pdbx_seq_one_letter_code
_entity_poly.pdbx_strand_id
1 'polypeptide(L)'
;MLAGPGIVDALAQTASSPAFQTAYGAEGRALLILAEMTSQGSMATGAYTELSVRAARKHRGFVLGFVATRALGEVLPATGSGCEKEGEGEEDFVVFTTGVNLSSSGDALGQQYQTPASAVGRGADFIISGRGIYAASDPVEAVLRYREEGWRAYLERVKGYQS
;
A
#
# COMPACT_ATOMS: atom_id res chain seq x y z
N MET A 1 8.25 6.08 -11.45
CA MET A 1 6.92 5.54 -11.78
C MET A 1 6.84 5.31 -13.29
N LEU A 2 6.39 4.13 -13.72
CA LEU A 2 6.48 3.66 -15.12
C LEU A 2 5.70 4.54 -16.11
N ALA A 3 4.51 5.02 -15.71
CA ALA A 3 3.67 5.88 -16.54
C ALA A 3 3.99 7.38 -16.43
N GLY A 4 4.97 7.76 -15.59
CA GLY A 4 5.22 9.16 -15.24
C GLY A 4 4.17 9.78 -14.31
N PRO A 5 4.42 10.99 -13.75
CA PRO A 5 3.53 11.60 -12.75
C PRO A 5 2.17 12.06 -13.31
N GLY A 6 2.08 12.36 -14.60
CA GLY A 6 0.85 12.87 -15.23
C GLY A 6 -0.34 11.91 -15.17
N ILE A 7 -0.12 10.62 -14.89
CA ILE A 7 -1.21 9.66 -14.68
C ILE A 7 -2.05 10.03 -13.44
N VAL A 8 -1.42 10.55 -12.38
CA VAL A 8 -2.13 10.94 -11.16
C VAL A 8 -3.00 12.16 -11.43
N ASP A 9 -2.47 13.15 -12.17
CA ASP A 9 -3.22 14.32 -12.61
C ASP A 9 -4.43 13.94 -13.48
N ALA A 10 -4.23 13.06 -14.47
CA ALA A 10 -5.30 12.62 -15.36
C ALA A 10 -6.42 11.87 -14.61
N LEU A 11 -6.05 10.99 -13.67
CA LEU A 11 -7.01 10.27 -12.84
C LEU A 11 -7.76 11.20 -11.88
N ALA A 12 -7.07 12.16 -11.27
CA ALA A 12 -7.69 13.16 -10.40
C ALA A 12 -8.70 14.02 -11.17
N GLN A 13 -8.31 14.53 -12.34
CA GLN A 13 -9.21 15.30 -13.22
C GLN A 13 -10.44 14.49 -13.63
N THR A 14 -10.25 13.22 -13.99
CA THR A 14 -11.35 12.33 -14.37
C THR A 14 -12.30 12.11 -13.19
N ALA A 15 -11.76 11.79 -12.02
CA ALA A 15 -12.54 11.57 -10.80
C ALA A 15 -13.34 12.80 -10.36
N SER A 16 -12.81 14.00 -10.59
CA SER A 16 -13.49 15.27 -10.31
C SER A 16 -14.40 15.76 -11.44
N SER A 17 -14.45 15.06 -12.58
CA SER A 17 -15.25 15.51 -13.72
C SER A 17 -16.76 15.33 -13.46
N PRO A 18 -17.61 16.29 -13.88
CA PRO A 18 -19.06 16.17 -13.71
C PRO A 18 -19.64 14.91 -14.37
N ALA A 19 -19.10 14.53 -15.53
CA ALA A 19 -19.54 13.33 -16.25
C ALA A 19 -19.29 12.05 -15.42
N PHE A 20 -18.10 11.93 -14.82
CA PHE A 20 -17.76 10.78 -13.99
C PHE A 20 -18.58 10.74 -12.70
N GLN A 21 -18.72 11.88 -12.01
CA GLN A 21 -19.52 11.98 -10.78
C GLN A 21 -21.01 11.70 -11.02
N THR A 22 -21.53 12.08 -12.19
CA THR A 22 -22.91 11.77 -12.58
C THR A 22 -23.08 10.27 -12.82
N ALA A 23 -22.11 9.64 -13.48
CA ALA A 23 -22.19 8.22 -13.83
C ALA A 23 -21.95 7.28 -12.64
N TYR A 24 -21.06 7.67 -11.72
CA TYR A 24 -20.56 6.78 -10.66
C TYR A 24 -20.81 7.31 -9.24
N GLY A 25 -21.56 8.42 -9.09
CA GLY A 25 -21.81 9.08 -7.82
C GLY A 25 -20.74 10.11 -7.46
N ALA A 26 -21.16 11.14 -6.71
CA ALA A 26 -20.28 12.18 -6.18
C ALA A 26 -19.52 11.75 -4.90
N GLU A 27 -19.60 10.48 -4.54
CA GLU A 27 -18.79 9.90 -3.48
C GLU A 27 -17.30 10.07 -3.83
N GLY A 28 -16.50 10.51 -2.87
CA GLY A 28 -15.07 10.72 -3.07
C GLY A 28 -14.38 9.52 -3.69
N ARG A 29 -13.38 9.79 -4.54
CA ARG A 29 -12.50 8.76 -5.12
C ARG A 29 -11.08 9.04 -4.67
N ALA A 30 -10.32 7.97 -4.51
CA ALA A 30 -8.93 8.06 -4.14
C ALA A 30 -8.10 7.05 -4.93
N LEU A 31 -6.79 7.31 -4.95
CA LEU A 31 -5.80 6.50 -5.64
C LEU A 31 -4.87 5.79 -4.65
N LEU A 32 -4.60 4.51 -4.90
CA LEU A 32 -3.47 3.80 -4.30
C LEU A 32 -2.36 3.66 -5.36
N ILE A 33 -1.14 4.05 -4.99
CA ILE A 33 0.02 3.90 -5.88
C ILE A 33 0.70 2.57 -5.61
N LEU A 34 0.88 1.76 -6.65
CA LEU A 34 1.68 0.55 -6.59
C LEU A 34 3.17 0.92 -6.53
N ALA A 35 3.72 0.91 -5.31
CA ALA A 35 5.06 1.38 -5.00
C ALA A 35 6.07 0.25 -4.84
N GLU A 36 5.64 -0.92 -4.38
CA GLU A 36 6.42 -2.15 -4.33
C GLU A 36 5.53 -3.35 -4.73
N MET A 37 6.13 -4.43 -5.22
CA MET A 37 5.43 -5.68 -5.53
C MET A 37 6.15 -6.87 -4.88
N THR A 38 5.39 -7.88 -4.49
CA THR A 38 5.85 -9.12 -3.86
C THR A 38 6.28 -10.21 -4.85
N SER A 39 6.25 -9.94 -6.15
CA SER A 39 6.67 -10.87 -7.19
C SER A 39 8.19 -10.93 -7.31
N GLN A 40 8.72 -12.15 -7.51
CA GLN A 40 10.13 -12.34 -7.79
C GLN A 40 10.55 -11.57 -9.06
N GLY A 41 11.66 -10.83 -8.98
CA GLY A 41 12.17 -10.04 -10.11
C GLY A 41 11.45 -8.70 -10.33
N SER A 42 10.63 -8.24 -9.37
CA SER A 42 9.98 -6.94 -9.45
C SER A 42 10.97 -5.80 -9.65
N MET A 43 10.69 -4.93 -10.64
CA MET A 43 11.40 -3.68 -10.87
C MET A 43 10.87 -2.51 -10.01
N ALA A 44 9.81 -2.74 -9.22
CA ALA A 44 9.25 -1.75 -8.32
C ALA A 44 10.07 -1.65 -7.03
N THR A 45 11.32 -1.20 -7.16
CA THR A 45 12.31 -1.07 -6.07
C THR A 45 13.09 0.24 -6.20
N GLY A 46 13.79 0.63 -5.11
CA GLY A 46 14.72 1.78 -5.09
C GLY A 46 14.12 3.06 -5.67
N ALA A 47 14.75 3.57 -6.74
CA ALA A 47 14.34 4.80 -7.42
C ALA A 47 12.88 4.77 -7.92
N TYR A 48 12.34 3.59 -8.27
CA TYR A 48 10.93 3.49 -8.64
C TYR A 48 10.03 3.85 -7.45
N THR A 49 10.32 3.25 -6.28
CA THR A 49 9.56 3.46 -5.03
C THR A 49 9.68 4.91 -4.58
N GLU A 50 10.87 5.51 -4.66
CA GLU A 50 11.07 6.94 -4.36
C GLU A 50 10.22 7.86 -5.25
N LEU A 51 10.15 7.59 -6.55
CA LEU A 51 9.31 8.35 -7.48
C LEU A 51 7.82 8.18 -7.16
N SER A 52 7.41 6.99 -6.71
CA SER A 52 6.03 6.72 -6.28
C SER A 52 5.67 7.49 -5.01
N VAL A 53 6.57 7.52 -4.02
CA VAL A 53 6.40 8.30 -2.78
C VAL A 53 6.34 9.80 -3.08
N ARG A 54 7.23 10.30 -3.96
CA ARG A 54 7.21 11.71 -4.40
C ARG A 54 5.88 12.08 -5.06
N ALA A 55 5.35 11.21 -5.92
CA ALA A 55 4.06 11.44 -6.55
C ALA A 55 2.91 11.46 -5.52
N ALA A 56 2.89 10.53 -4.56
CA ALA A 56 1.88 10.54 -3.50
C ALA A 56 1.90 11.85 -2.69
N ARG A 57 3.09 12.28 -2.25
CA ARG A 57 3.28 13.53 -1.48
C ARG A 57 2.80 14.76 -2.23
N LYS A 58 3.04 14.82 -3.55
CA LYS A 58 2.54 15.91 -4.41
C LYS A 58 1.01 15.92 -4.54
N HIS A 59 0.35 14.77 -4.41
CA HIS A 59 -1.08 14.59 -4.67
C HIS A 59 -1.88 14.12 -3.44
N ARG A 60 -1.53 14.61 -2.23
CA ARG A 60 -2.17 14.23 -0.94
C ARG A 60 -3.70 14.36 -0.90
N GLY A 61 -4.30 15.25 -1.69
CA GLY A 61 -5.76 15.41 -1.77
C GLY A 61 -6.49 14.31 -2.56
N PHE A 62 -5.77 13.42 -3.25
CA PHE A 62 -6.35 12.37 -4.10
C PHE A 62 -5.69 11.00 -3.88
N VAL A 63 -4.39 10.97 -3.56
CA VAL A 63 -3.66 9.75 -3.25
C VAL A 63 -3.88 9.39 -1.78
N LEU A 64 -4.54 8.27 -1.54
CA LEU A 64 -4.82 7.75 -0.20
C LEU A 64 -3.61 7.03 0.39
N GLY A 65 -2.78 6.40 -0.45
CA GLY A 65 -1.62 5.67 0.03
C GLY A 65 -1.05 4.72 -1.02
N PHE A 66 -0.52 3.58 -0.55
CA PHE A 66 0.31 2.71 -1.36
C PHE A 66 -0.13 1.26 -1.34
N VAL A 67 0.14 0.57 -2.44
CA VAL A 67 0.38 -0.88 -2.41
C VAL A 67 1.89 -1.08 -2.25
N ALA A 68 2.30 -1.63 -1.11
CA ALA A 68 3.71 -1.82 -0.76
C ALA A 68 3.95 -3.02 0.17
N THR A 69 5.20 -3.41 0.37
CA THR A 69 5.60 -4.56 1.20
C THR A 69 6.03 -4.19 2.61
N ARG A 70 6.12 -2.88 2.89
CA ARG A 70 6.49 -2.26 4.17
C ARG A 70 6.00 -0.80 4.20
N ALA A 71 6.09 -0.16 5.36
CA ALA A 71 5.93 1.29 5.49
C ALA A 71 6.96 2.05 4.65
N LEU A 72 6.51 3.16 4.07
CA LEU A 72 7.30 4.01 3.16
C LEU A 72 7.59 5.41 3.74
N GLY A 73 7.22 5.69 4.99
CA GLY A 73 7.44 7.01 5.61
C GLY A 73 8.91 7.47 5.62
N GLU A 74 9.83 6.52 5.79
CA GLU A 74 11.28 6.79 5.81
C GLU A 74 11.90 6.95 4.41
N VAL A 75 11.14 6.71 3.33
CA VAL A 75 11.67 6.82 1.97
C VAL A 75 11.86 8.29 1.61
N LEU A 76 13.11 8.73 1.66
CA LEU A 76 13.53 10.04 1.18
C LEU A 76 13.72 9.98 -0.34
N PRO A 77 13.18 10.93 -1.11
CA PRO A 77 13.47 11.01 -2.53
C PRO A 77 14.97 11.31 -2.75
N ALA A 78 15.63 10.57 -3.66
CA ALA A 78 17.03 10.85 -4.00
C ALA A 78 17.25 12.33 -4.33
N THR A 79 18.23 12.90 -3.63
CA THR A 79 18.64 14.31 -3.63
C THR A 79 18.89 14.86 -5.03
N GLY A 80 18.26 15.99 -5.37
CA GLY A 80 18.48 16.63 -6.67
C GLY A 80 17.65 17.89 -6.93
N SER A 81 17.57 18.81 -5.96
CA SER A 81 17.30 20.25 -6.08
C SER A 81 16.85 20.75 -4.72
N GLY A 82 17.32 21.94 -4.32
CA GLY A 82 16.99 22.60 -3.06
C GLY A 82 15.53 23.03 -2.94
N CYS A 83 14.61 22.10 -3.15
CA CYS A 83 13.26 22.21 -2.64
C CYS A 83 13.33 21.80 -1.18
N GLU A 84 12.80 22.68 -0.36
CA GLU A 84 12.73 22.70 1.08
C GLU A 84 12.42 21.33 1.68
N LYS A 85 12.57 21.19 3.00
CA LYS A 85 11.93 20.12 3.76
C LYS A 85 10.40 20.21 3.55
N GLU A 86 9.91 19.82 2.39
CA GLU A 86 8.50 19.84 2.02
C GLU A 86 7.82 18.71 2.77
N GLY A 87 7.44 19.01 4.01
CA GLY A 87 6.61 18.16 4.84
C GLY A 87 7.31 17.55 6.05
N GLU A 88 7.77 18.38 6.98
CA GLU A 88 7.65 18.06 8.42
C GLU A 88 6.15 18.15 8.86
N GLY A 89 5.25 17.58 8.05
CA GLY A 89 3.84 17.41 8.35
C GLY A 89 3.58 15.93 8.56
N GLU A 90 2.63 15.61 9.43
CA GLU A 90 2.21 14.23 9.69
C GLU A 90 1.82 13.55 8.36
N GLU A 91 2.59 12.54 7.96
CA GLU A 91 2.32 11.77 6.75
C GLU A 91 1.38 10.62 7.10
N ASP A 92 0.12 10.74 6.69
CA ASP A 92 -0.94 9.77 6.99
C ASP A 92 -1.35 8.97 5.74
N PHE A 93 -0.37 8.38 5.05
CA PHE A 93 -0.63 7.49 3.92
C PHE A 93 -0.84 6.06 4.41
N VAL A 94 -1.96 5.45 4.01
CA VAL A 94 -2.25 4.04 4.36
C VAL A 94 -1.49 3.07 3.46
N VAL A 95 -1.05 1.96 4.05
CA VAL A 95 -0.28 0.92 3.34
C VAL A 95 -1.10 -0.35 3.19
N PHE A 96 -1.33 -0.74 1.94
CA PHE A 96 -1.94 -2.01 1.55
C PHE A 96 -0.86 -3.00 1.14
N THR A 97 -0.79 -4.15 1.80
CA THR A 97 0.19 -5.20 1.49
C THR A 97 -0.49 -6.41 0.87
N THR A 98 -0.07 -6.74 -0.35
CA THR A 98 -0.50 -7.94 -1.09
C THR A 98 0.47 -9.10 -0.87
N GLY A 99 0.10 -10.30 -1.32
CA GLY A 99 0.95 -11.48 -1.16
C GLY A 99 1.04 -11.89 0.32
N VAL A 100 -0.07 -11.89 1.03
CA VAL A 100 -0.13 -12.30 2.43
C VAL A 100 -0.80 -13.67 2.56
N ASN A 101 -0.16 -14.60 3.28
CA ASN A 101 -0.66 -15.94 3.52
C ASN A 101 -0.27 -16.43 4.93
N LEU A 102 -1.11 -17.23 5.57
CA LEU A 102 -0.82 -17.83 6.89
C LEU A 102 0.45 -18.69 6.88
N SER A 103 0.81 -19.29 5.73
CA SER A 103 2.12 -19.91 5.53
C SER A 103 3.03 -18.99 4.72
N SER A 104 4.29 -18.84 5.14
CA SER A 104 5.30 -18.03 4.44
C SER A 104 5.87 -18.67 3.18
N SER A 105 5.38 -19.87 2.81
CA SER A 105 5.83 -20.64 1.65
C SER A 105 5.33 -20.00 0.34
N GLY A 106 6.26 -19.57 -0.51
CA GLY A 106 6.00 -19.05 -1.87
C GLY A 106 5.21 -20.02 -2.76
N ASP A 107 4.59 -19.52 -3.83
CA ASP A 107 3.97 -20.40 -4.83
C ASP A 107 4.90 -20.69 -6.01
N ALA A 108 4.54 -21.68 -6.83
CA ALA A 108 5.31 -22.10 -8.00
C ALA A 108 5.45 -21.01 -9.09
N LEU A 109 4.73 -19.89 -8.96
CA LEU A 109 4.72 -18.80 -9.93
C LEU A 109 5.51 -17.56 -9.43
N GLY A 110 6.31 -17.72 -8.37
CA GLY A 110 7.22 -16.69 -7.89
C GLY A 110 6.57 -15.64 -6.98
N GLN A 111 5.36 -15.92 -6.47
CA GLN A 111 4.75 -15.09 -5.42
C GLN A 111 5.47 -15.35 -4.09
N GLN A 112 6.07 -14.31 -3.51
CA GLN A 112 6.61 -14.37 -2.15
C GLN A 112 5.50 -13.99 -1.18
N TYR A 113 5.31 -14.80 -0.13
CA TYR A 113 4.28 -14.55 0.88
C TYR A 113 4.87 -14.03 2.18
N GLN A 114 4.17 -13.06 2.77
CA GLN A 114 4.35 -12.66 4.16
C GLN A 114 3.22 -13.26 5.01
N THR A 115 3.48 -13.53 6.28
CA THR A 115 2.40 -13.81 7.24
C THR A 115 1.64 -12.53 7.58
N PRO A 116 0.37 -12.61 8.03
CA PRO A 116 -0.38 -11.43 8.49
C PRO A 116 0.39 -10.62 9.54
N ALA A 117 1.00 -11.31 10.51
CA ALA A 117 1.81 -10.68 11.54
C ALA A 117 3.05 -9.97 10.97
N SER A 118 3.77 -10.59 10.03
CA SER A 118 4.92 -9.96 9.37
C SER A 118 4.52 -8.72 8.57
N ALA A 119 3.42 -8.78 7.82
CA ALA A 119 2.96 -7.64 7.01
C ALA A 119 2.64 -6.43 7.89
N VAL A 120 1.85 -6.63 8.95
CA VAL A 120 1.48 -5.55 9.88
C VAL A 120 2.69 -5.05 10.66
N GLY A 121 3.57 -5.94 11.12
CA GLY A 121 4.82 -5.56 11.79
C GLY A 121 5.76 -4.72 10.92
N ARG A 122 5.72 -4.91 9.59
CA ARG A 122 6.46 -4.09 8.62
C ARG A 122 5.76 -2.79 8.23
N GLY A 123 4.59 -2.49 8.81
CA GLY A 123 3.89 -1.23 8.58
C GLY A 123 2.69 -1.31 7.65
N ALA A 124 2.15 -2.51 7.35
CA ALA A 124 0.88 -2.60 6.64
C ALA A 124 -0.28 -2.15 7.53
N ASP A 125 -1.21 -1.37 6.97
CA ASP A 125 -2.48 -1.01 7.62
C ASP A 125 -3.60 -1.93 7.12
N PHE A 126 -3.51 -2.35 5.85
CA PHE A 126 -4.44 -3.28 5.24
C PHE A 126 -3.70 -4.48 4.66
N ILE A 127 -4.20 -5.68 4.96
CA ILE A 127 -3.75 -6.93 4.36
C ILE A 127 -4.67 -7.29 3.20
N ILE A 128 -4.08 -7.60 2.04
CA ILE A 128 -4.79 -8.14 0.88
C ILE A 128 -4.38 -9.61 0.69
N SER A 129 -5.30 -10.52 1.02
CA SER A 129 -5.14 -11.96 0.80
C SER A 129 -6.22 -12.50 -0.14
N GLY A 130 -5.80 -13.42 -1.01
CA GLY A 130 -6.66 -14.07 -2.01
C GLY A 130 -6.79 -15.56 -1.74
N ARG A 131 -6.02 -16.38 -2.47
CA ARG A 131 -6.10 -17.86 -2.44
C ARG A 131 -6.01 -18.45 -1.04
N GLY A 132 -5.23 -17.84 -0.15
CA GLY A 132 -5.12 -18.27 1.23
C GLY A 132 -6.40 -18.16 2.07
N ILE A 133 -7.44 -17.48 1.56
CA ILE A 133 -8.78 -17.40 2.15
C ILE A 133 -9.79 -18.16 1.27
N TYR A 134 -9.99 -17.73 0.02
CA TYR A 134 -11.11 -18.25 -0.77
C TYR A 134 -10.93 -19.69 -1.26
N ALA A 135 -9.69 -20.21 -1.29
CA ALA A 135 -9.40 -21.60 -1.67
C ALA A 135 -9.12 -22.50 -0.45
N ALA A 136 -9.29 -21.98 0.77
CA ALA A 136 -9.19 -22.78 1.98
C ALA A 136 -10.37 -23.77 2.10
N SER A 137 -10.18 -24.85 2.84
CA SER A 137 -11.26 -25.81 3.15
C SER A 137 -12.42 -25.15 3.90
N ASP A 138 -12.11 -24.18 4.77
CA ASP A 138 -13.07 -23.33 5.45
C ASP A 138 -12.66 -21.85 5.27
N PRO A 139 -13.23 -21.12 4.30
CA PRO A 139 -12.91 -19.71 4.07
C PRO A 139 -13.27 -18.78 5.24
N VAL A 140 -14.28 -19.15 6.05
CA VAL A 140 -14.72 -18.34 7.20
C VAL A 140 -13.71 -18.49 8.33
N GLU A 141 -13.31 -19.71 8.66
CA GLU A 141 -12.24 -19.97 9.63
C GLU A 141 -10.93 -19.30 9.18
N ALA A 142 -10.58 -19.42 7.91
CA ALA A 142 -9.40 -18.77 7.35
C ALA A 142 -9.42 -17.25 7.58
N VAL A 143 -10.45 -16.52 7.11
CA VAL A 143 -10.50 -15.06 7.25
C VAL A 143 -10.48 -14.61 8.73
N LEU A 144 -11.10 -15.36 9.64
CA LEU A 144 -11.05 -15.09 11.07
C LEU A 144 -9.62 -15.16 11.62
N ARG A 145 -8.83 -16.14 11.16
CA ARG A 145 -7.41 -16.26 11.53
C ARG A 145 -6.55 -15.13 10.96
N TYR A 146 -6.74 -14.74 9.69
CA TYR A 146 -6.04 -13.56 9.13
C TYR A 146 -6.34 -12.30 9.96
N ARG A 147 -7.61 -12.10 10.33
CA ARG A 147 -8.04 -10.98 11.17
C ARG A 147 -7.39 -11.03 12.55
N GLU A 148 -7.41 -12.18 13.21
CA GLU A 148 -6.82 -12.35 14.54
C GLU A 148 -5.31 -12.09 14.55
N GLU A 149 -4.55 -12.70 13.64
CA GLU A 149 -3.11 -12.52 13.55
C GLU A 149 -2.73 -11.08 13.18
N GLY A 150 -3.44 -10.48 12.20
CA GLY A 150 -3.22 -9.09 11.81
C GLY A 150 -3.55 -8.10 12.93
N TRP A 151 -4.67 -8.30 13.62
CA TRP A 151 -5.08 -7.42 14.72
C TRP A 151 -4.14 -7.53 15.92
N ARG A 152 -3.68 -8.73 16.28
CA ARG A 152 -2.69 -8.93 17.34
C ARG A 152 -1.40 -8.18 17.02
N ALA A 153 -0.88 -8.32 15.80
CA ALA A 153 0.33 -7.63 15.36
C ALA A 153 0.15 -6.10 15.35
N TYR A 154 -1.04 -5.60 15.01
CA TYR A 154 -1.35 -4.17 15.10
C TYR A 154 -1.29 -3.69 16.55
N LEU A 155 -1.93 -4.42 17.48
CA LEU A 155 -1.91 -4.09 18.91
C LEU A 155 -0.49 -4.09 19.49
N GLU A 156 0.37 -5.01 19.05
CA GLU A 156 1.79 -5.03 19.42
C GLU A 156 2.53 -3.81 18.87
N ARG A 157 2.30 -3.47 17.60
CA ARG A 157 2.89 -2.30 16.94
C ARG A 157 2.55 -0.99 17.66
N VAL A 158 1.27 -0.77 17.99
CA VAL A 158 0.84 0.48 18.65
C VAL A 158 1.28 0.60 20.11
N LYS A 159 1.45 -0.53 20.83
CA LYS A 159 2.06 -0.50 22.17
C LYS A 159 3.50 0.00 22.12
N GLY A 160 4.26 -0.39 21.09
CA GLY A 160 5.62 0.09 20.87
C GLY A 160 5.73 1.60 20.64
N TYR A 161 4.67 2.27 20.16
CA TYR A 161 4.62 3.73 20.03
C TYR A 161 4.28 4.46 21.34
N GLN A 162 3.72 3.76 22.33
CA GLN A 162 3.33 4.33 23.63
C GLN A 162 4.43 4.18 24.70
N SER A 163 5.55 3.54 24.37
CA SER A 163 6.68 3.25 25.25
C SER A 163 7.82 4.23 24.98
#